data_AF-A0A1G2YZN8-F1
#
_entry.id   AF-A0A1G2YZN8-F1
#
_cell.length_a   1.000
_cell.length_b   1.000
_cell.length_c   1.000
_cell.angle_alpha   90.00
_cell.angle_beta   90.00
_cell.angle_gamma   90.00
#
_symmetry.space_group_name_H-M   'P 1'
#
loop_
_entity.id
_entity.type
_entity.pdbx_description
1 polymer ?
#
loop_
_entity_poly.entity_id
_entity_poly.type
_entity_poly.pdbx_seq_one_letter_code
_entity_poly.pdbx_strand_id
1 'polypeptide(L)'
;MEEPMAAHEKAMEKFEFLLGDWDLEYRIPKSSMSQADTGTGSGTFKRFLDDKYVTFDYSCSLTRGQGQAHTIFVWDQKAKLYRFWWFENSGNFAQATCNFLNDKALFLNWHDSLLVQSFRAVEPDKIILRME
;
A
#
# COMPACT_ATOMS: atom_id res chain seq x y z
N MET A 1 4.77 -32.27 -1.19
CA MET A 1 5.37 -31.10 -1.83
C MET A 1 4.21 -30.23 -2.28
N GLU A 2 3.92 -29.13 -1.59
CA GLU A 2 2.96 -28.16 -2.12
C GLU A 2 3.57 -27.53 -3.37
N GLU A 3 2.82 -27.47 -4.47
CA GLU A 3 3.32 -26.90 -5.70
C GLU A 3 3.66 -25.41 -5.50
N PRO A 4 4.76 -24.91 -6.12
CA PRO A 4 5.18 -23.52 -6.01
C PRO A 4 4.07 -22.49 -6.31
N MET A 5 3.11 -22.86 -7.16
CA MET A 5 2.00 -22.01 -7.57
C MET A 5 0.96 -21.83 -6.45
N ALA A 6 0.58 -22.92 -5.77
CA ALA A 6 -0.39 -22.90 -4.68
C ALA A 6 0.10 -22.06 -3.48
N ALA A 7 1.41 -22.06 -3.20
CA ALA A 7 1.98 -21.24 -2.14
C ALA A 7 1.97 -19.74 -2.49
N HIS A 8 2.10 -19.39 -3.77
CA HIS A 8 2.02 -18.00 -4.23
C HIS A 8 0.58 -17.48 -4.15
N GLU A 9 -0.38 -18.26 -4.63
CA GLU A 9 -1.81 -17.91 -4.59
C GLU A 9 -2.26 -17.61 -3.17
N LYS A 10 -1.99 -18.52 -2.22
CA LYS A 10 -2.24 -18.31 -0.79
C LYS A 10 -1.55 -17.08 -0.22
N ALA A 11 -0.35 -16.76 -0.69
CA ALA A 11 0.36 -15.58 -0.22
C ALA A 11 -0.32 -14.29 -0.72
N MET A 12 -0.83 -14.30 -1.95
CA MET A 12 -1.48 -13.13 -2.55
C MET A 12 -2.93 -12.95 -2.08
N GLU A 13 -3.63 -14.00 -1.64
CA GLU A 13 -4.94 -13.93 -0.95
C GLU A 13 -4.94 -12.98 0.25
N LYS A 14 -3.81 -12.82 0.95
CA LYS A 14 -3.70 -11.89 2.09
C LYS A 14 -4.02 -10.42 1.75
N PHE A 15 -3.93 -10.03 0.47
CA PHE A 15 -4.25 -8.68 0.03
C PHE A 15 -5.75 -8.48 -0.23
N GLU A 16 -6.61 -9.49 -0.09
CA GLU A 16 -8.04 -9.40 -0.40
C GLU A 16 -8.74 -8.23 0.30
N PHE A 17 -8.39 -7.94 1.54
CA PHE A 17 -9.00 -6.84 2.29
C PHE A 17 -8.73 -5.45 1.67
N LEU A 18 -7.74 -5.31 0.80
CA LEU A 18 -7.39 -4.06 0.13
C LEU A 18 -8.10 -3.90 -1.22
N LEU A 19 -8.50 -5.00 -1.86
CA LEU A 19 -8.99 -4.98 -3.24
C LEU A 19 -10.28 -4.16 -3.38
N GLY A 20 -10.36 -3.38 -4.45
CA GLY A 20 -11.50 -2.53 -4.75
C GLY A 20 -11.12 -1.07 -4.97
N ASP A 21 -12.17 -0.27 -5.16
CA ASP A 21 -12.08 1.18 -5.32
C ASP A 21 -12.36 1.88 -3.99
N TRP A 22 -11.61 2.94 -3.71
CA TRP A 22 -11.61 3.64 -2.44
C TRP A 22 -11.63 5.14 -2.65
N ASP A 23 -12.53 5.82 -1.94
CA ASP A 23 -12.44 7.25 -1.70
C ASP A 23 -11.49 7.50 -0.52
N LEU A 24 -10.57 8.45 -0.70
CA LEU A 24 -9.52 8.74 0.27
C LEU A 24 -9.77 10.08 0.97
N GLU A 25 -9.57 10.09 2.28
CA GLU A 25 -9.49 11.31 3.09
C GLU A 25 -8.08 11.44 3.69
N TYR A 26 -7.44 12.58 3.46
CA TYR A 26 -6.10 12.89 3.96
C TYR A 26 -6.18 13.80 5.19
N ARG A 27 -5.46 13.38 6.24
CA ARG A 27 -5.23 14.18 7.45
C ARG A 27 -3.76 14.14 7.81
N ILE A 28 -3.06 15.25 7.56
CA ILE A 28 -1.68 15.44 7.97
C ILE A 28 -1.71 16.29 9.25
N PRO A 29 -1.37 15.72 10.42
CA PRO A 29 -1.33 16.49 11.66
C PRO A 29 -0.15 17.46 11.64
N LYS A 30 -0.28 18.56 12.40
CA LYS A 30 0.84 19.48 12.62
C LYS A 30 1.94 18.76 13.39
N SER A 31 3.19 18.95 12.99
CA SER A 31 4.38 18.48 13.70
C SER A 31 5.38 19.64 13.88
N SER A 32 6.51 19.36 14.53
CA SER A 32 7.64 20.29 14.55
C SER A 32 8.29 20.48 13.18
N MET A 33 8.08 19.53 12.25
CA MET A 33 8.72 19.48 10.93
C MET A 33 7.77 19.87 9.79
N SER A 34 6.46 19.91 10.02
CA SER A 34 5.44 20.15 9.01
C SER A 34 4.21 20.87 9.57
N GLN A 35 3.55 21.68 8.74
CA GLN A 35 2.22 22.21 9.08
C GLN A 35 1.17 21.12 8.86
N ALA A 36 0.02 21.30 9.51
CA ALA A 36 -1.15 20.47 9.22
C ALA A 36 -1.60 20.69 7.77
N ASP A 37 -2.18 19.65 7.19
CA ASP A 37 -2.76 19.68 5.86
C ASP A 37 -3.91 18.66 5.78
N THR A 38 -4.85 18.89 4.88
CA THR A 38 -5.93 17.94 4.58
C THR A 38 -6.13 17.83 3.09
N GLY A 39 -6.84 16.79 2.67
CA GLY A 39 -7.19 16.63 1.27
C GLY A 39 -8.06 15.41 1.03
N THR A 40 -8.33 15.16 -0.24
CA THR A 40 -9.09 14.00 -0.68
C THR A 40 -8.38 13.31 -1.82
N GLY A 41 -8.83 12.14 -2.21
CA GLY A 41 -8.24 11.39 -3.30
C GLY A 41 -9.06 10.17 -3.66
N SER A 42 -8.50 9.38 -4.56
CA SER A 42 -9.03 8.06 -4.90
C SER A 42 -7.91 7.04 -4.98
N GLY A 43 -8.28 5.79 -4.76
CA GLY A 43 -7.37 4.67 -4.77
C GLY A 43 -8.02 3.42 -5.32
N THR A 44 -7.34 2.68 -6.19
CA THR A 44 -7.85 1.41 -6.73
C THR A 44 -6.82 0.32 -6.52
N PHE A 45 -7.17 -0.69 -5.73
CA PHE A 45 -6.39 -1.92 -5.61
C PHE A 45 -6.96 -2.98 -6.54
N LYS A 46 -6.11 -3.56 -7.38
CA LYS A 46 -6.52 -4.62 -8.32
C LYS A 46 -5.44 -5.67 -8.46
N ARG A 47 -5.87 -6.89 -8.78
CA ARG A 47 -4.96 -7.96 -9.18
C ARG A 47 -4.39 -7.66 -10.58
N PHE A 48 -3.18 -8.11 -10.84
CA PHE A 48 -2.49 -7.89 -12.11
C PHE A 48 -1.62 -9.10 -12.48
N LEU A 49 -1.48 -9.34 -13.80
CA LEU A 49 -0.77 -10.49 -14.40
C LEU A 49 -1.16 -11.82 -13.74
N ASP A 50 -2.39 -12.28 -13.99
CA ASP A 50 -2.91 -13.57 -13.49
C ASP A 50 -2.74 -13.72 -11.97
N ASP A 51 -3.18 -12.69 -11.23
CA ASP A 51 -3.14 -12.60 -9.78
C ASP A 51 -1.75 -12.70 -9.13
N LYS A 52 -0.67 -12.62 -9.93
CA LYS A 52 0.70 -12.68 -9.41
C LYS A 52 1.10 -11.42 -8.66
N TYR A 53 0.46 -10.29 -8.96
CA TYR A 53 0.70 -8.99 -8.34
C TYR A 53 -0.61 -8.35 -7.88
N VAL A 54 -0.51 -7.44 -6.93
CA VAL A 54 -1.56 -6.47 -6.62
C VAL A 54 -1.02 -5.09 -6.92
N THR A 55 -1.73 -4.29 -7.71
CA THR A 55 -1.37 -2.90 -7.98
C THR A 55 -2.26 -1.97 -7.19
N PHE A 56 -1.74 -0.80 -6.82
CA PHE A 56 -2.51 0.31 -6.27
C PHE A 56 -2.30 1.55 -7.13
N ASP A 57 -3.36 1.99 -7.80
CA ASP A 57 -3.40 3.27 -8.48
C ASP A 57 -3.90 4.31 -7.47
N TYR A 58 -3.12 5.35 -7.23
CA TYR A 58 -3.35 6.34 -6.19
C TYR A 58 -3.40 7.75 -6.77
N SER A 59 -4.37 8.56 -6.35
CA SER A 59 -4.38 10.00 -6.59
C SER A 59 -4.83 10.78 -5.35
N CYS A 60 -4.29 11.98 -5.16
CA CYS A 60 -4.74 12.91 -4.14
C CYS A 60 -4.72 14.36 -4.60
N SER A 61 -5.54 15.16 -3.94
CA SER A 61 -5.55 16.62 -3.99
C SER A 61 -5.44 17.12 -2.55
N LEU A 62 -4.26 17.62 -2.19
CA LEU A 62 -3.98 18.30 -0.93
C LEU A 62 -4.05 19.82 -1.14
N THR A 63 -4.12 20.60 -0.05
CA THR A 63 -4.12 22.06 -0.15
C THR A 63 -2.88 22.62 -0.87
N ARG A 64 -1.78 21.87 -0.85
CA ARG A 64 -0.48 22.26 -1.42
C ARG A 64 -0.26 21.77 -2.86
N GLY A 65 -1.14 20.93 -3.39
CA GLY A 65 -1.00 20.38 -4.73
C GLY A 65 -1.58 18.99 -4.88
N GLN A 66 -1.40 18.43 -6.08
CA GLN A 66 -1.88 17.10 -6.43
C GLN A 66 -0.73 16.11 -6.49
N GLY A 67 -1.00 14.87 -6.09
CA GLY A 67 -0.05 13.76 -6.15
C GLY A 67 -0.70 12.56 -6.79
N GLN A 68 0.08 11.78 -7.54
CA GLN A 68 -0.34 10.50 -8.08
C GLN A 68 0.78 9.50 -7.91
N ALA A 69 0.42 8.24 -7.62
CA ALA A 69 1.37 7.16 -7.62
C ALA A 69 0.77 5.88 -8.18
N HIS A 70 1.66 5.02 -8.69
CA HIS A 70 1.36 3.64 -9.01
C HIS A 70 2.22 2.75 -8.13
N THR A 71 1.66 1.66 -7.65
CA THR A 71 2.39 0.73 -6.78
C THR A 71 2.19 -0.71 -7.19
N ILE A 72 3.15 -1.55 -6.81
CA ILE A 72 3.11 -2.99 -7.04
C ILE A 72 3.45 -3.70 -5.74
N PHE A 73 2.56 -4.58 -5.29
CA PHE A 73 2.76 -5.55 -4.22
C PHE A 73 2.97 -6.95 -4.82
N VAL A 74 3.93 -7.70 -4.27
CA VAL A 74 4.21 -9.07 -4.70
C VAL A 74 4.73 -9.93 -3.56
N TRP A 75 4.44 -11.23 -3.60
CA TRP A 75 5.18 -12.23 -2.85
C TRP A 75 6.44 -12.66 -3.60
N ASP A 76 7.62 -12.37 -3.06
CA ASP A 76 8.89 -12.89 -3.58
C ASP A 76 9.09 -14.33 -3.06
N GLN A 77 8.80 -15.31 -3.91
CA GLN A 77 8.90 -16.71 -3.56
C GLN A 77 10.33 -17.17 -3.21
N LYS A 78 11.35 -16.52 -3.77
CA LYS A 78 12.76 -16.88 -3.52
C LYS A 78 13.23 -16.33 -2.19
N ALA A 79 12.90 -15.08 -1.88
CA ALA A 79 13.29 -14.42 -0.63
C ALA A 79 12.31 -14.68 0.53
N LYS A 80 11.14 -15.27 0.26
CA LYS A 80 10.08 -15.55 1.24
C LYS A 80 9.63 -14.29 1.99
N LEU A 81 9.42 -13.20 1.26
CA LEU A 81 8.93 -11.94 1.79
C LEU A 81 8.02 -11.22 0.80
N TYR A 82 7.19 -10.31 1.30
CA TYR A 82 6.40 -9.42 0.45
C TYR A 82 7.23 -8.17 0.10
N ARG A 83 7.23 -7.80 -1.18
CA ARG A 83 7.87 -6.58 -1.67
C ARG A 83 6.82 -5.61 -2.16
N PHE A 84 7.19 -4.34 -2.07
CA PHE A 84 6.40 -3.23 -2.54
C PHE A 84 7.29 -2.22 -3.25
N TRP A 85 6.79 -1.70 -4.38
CA TRP A 85 7.40 -0.58 -5.09
C TRP A 85 6.38 0.52 -5.29
N TRP A 86 6.83 1.76 -5.17
CA TRP A 86 6.04 2.97 -5.26
C TRP A 86 6.66 3.89 -6.30
N PHE A 87 5.86 4.35 -7.25
CA PHE A 87 6.29 5.22 -8.35
C PHE A 87 5.41 6.46 -8.38
N GLU A 88 5.98 7.64 -8.18
CA GLU A 88 5.25 8.90 -8.14
C GLU A 88 5.30 9.63 -9.48
N ASN A 89 4.26 10.40 -9.77
CA ASN A 89 4.26 11.33 -10.91
C ASN A 89 5.27 12.49 -10.78
N SER A 90 5.87 12.67 -9.59
CA SER A 90 7.00 13.56 -9.34
C SER A 90 8.32 13.06 -9.93
N GLY A 91 8.38 11.78 -10.36
CA GLY A 91 9.59 11.09 -10.77
C GLY A 91 10.33 10.40 -9.62
N ASN A 92 9.86 10.55 -8.38
CA ASN A 92 10.37 9.81 -7.23
C ASN A 92 9.91 8.36 -7.27
N PHE A 93 10.74 7.45 -6.76
CA PHE A 93 10.38 6.05 -6.58
C PHE A 93 11.03 5.50 -5.33
N ALA A 94 10.34 4.58 -4.68
CA ALA A 94 10.79 3.97 -3.44
C ALA A 94 10.31 2.52 -3.36
N GLN A 95 10.85 1.79 -2.40
CA GLN A 95 10.48 0.39 -2.17
C GLN A 95 10.36 0.11 -0.67
N ALA A 96 9.59 -0.91 -0.34
CA ALA A 96 9.39 -1.37 1.02
C ALA A 96 9.33 -2.90 1.08
N THR A 97 9.59 -3.43 2.27
CA THR A 97 9.23 -4.82 2.61
C THR A 97 7.94 -4.80 3.41
N CYS A 98 7.02 -5.70 3.05
CA CYS A 98 5.72 -5.77 3.72
C CYS A 98 5.65 -6.92 4.73
N ASN A 99 4.92 -6.70 5.81
CA ASN A 99 4.62 -7.69 6.83
C ASN A 99 3.13 -7.64 7.17
N PHE A 100 2.46 -8.77 7.08
CA PHE A 100 1.09 -8.91 7.58
C PHE A 100 1.14 -9.26 9.07
N LEU A 101 0.47 -8.47 9.91
CA LEU A 101 0.27 -8.86 11.31
C LEU A 101 -0.90 -9.84 11.45
N ASN A 102 -1.89 -9.71 10.57
CA ASN A 102 -3.05 -10.59 10.43
C ASN A 102 -3.71 -10.31 9.06
N ASP A 103 -4.86 -10.92 8.81
CA ASP A 103 -5.59 -10.82 7.53
C ASP A 103 -6.23 -9.44 7.26
N LYS A 104 -6.08 -8.48 8.18
CA LYS A 104 -6.65 -7.13 8.11
C LYS A 104 -5.63 -6.01 8.30
N ALA A 105 -4.35 -6.35 8.46
CA ALA A 105 -3.32 -5.38 8.80
C ALA A 105 -2.00 -5.68 8.08
N LEU A 106 -1.64 -4.78 7.17
CA LEU A 106 -0.39 -4.79 6.42
C LEU A 106 0.51 -3.64 6.88
N PHE A 107 1.78 -3.92 7.11
CA PHE A 107 2.80 -2.94 7.44
C PHE A 107 3.86 -2.92 6.36
N LEU A 108 4.35 -1.73 6.02
CA LEU A 108 5.38 -1.47 5.04
C LEU A 108 6.54 -0.80 5.78
N ASN A 109 7.71 -1.44 5.70
CA ASN A 109 8.96 -0.87 6.16
C ASN A 109 9.67 -0.30 4.92
N TRP A 110 9.63 1.01 4.77
CA TRP A 110 10.27 1.69 3.64
C TRP A 110 11.77 1.53 3.71
N HIS A 111 12.39 1.21 2.58
CA HIS A 111 13.84 1.14 2.50
C HIS A 111 14.42 2.55 2.47
N ASP A 112 15.62 2.71 3.03
CA ASP A 112 16.33 4.00 3.13
C ASP A 112 15.56 5.11 3.87
N SER A 113 14.58 4.72 4.70
CA SER A 113 13.77 5.61 5.53
C SER A 113 13.46 4.95 6.87
N LEU A 114 13.23 5.76 7.89
CA LEU A 114 12.69 5.29 9.18
C LEU A 114 11.16 5.22 9.18
N LEU A 115 10.52 5.62 8.07
CA LEU A 115 9.08 5.64 7.94
C LEU A 115 8.52 4.22 7.93
N VAL A 116 7.47 4.01 8.73
CA VAL A 116 6.62 2.84 8.66
C VAL A 116 5.25 3.29 8.16
N GLN A 117 4.68 2.52 7.24
CA GLN A 117 3.31 2.73 6.80
C GLN A 117 2.49 1.50 7.14
N SER A 118 1.21 1.67 7.47
CA SER A 118 0.29 0.55 7.63
C SER A 118 -1.04 0.79 6.93
N PHE A 119 -1.63 -0.30 6.44
CA PHE A 119 -3.01 -0.39 6.00
C PHE A 119 -3.76 -1.27 6.99
N ARG A 120 -4.85 -0.78 7.55
CA ARG A 120 -5.66 -1.53 8.52
C ARG A 120 -7.14 -1.43 8.19
N ALA A 121 -7.77 -2.56 7.88
CA ALA A 121 -9.22 -2.62 7.78
C ALA A 121 -9.84 -2.46 9.17
N VAL A 122 -10.64 -1.42 9.34
CA VAL A 122 -11.35 -1.12 10.60
C VAL A 122 -12.84 -1.43 10.51
N GLU A 123 -13.40 -1.34 9.29
CA GLU A 123 -14.77 -1.71 8.93
C GLU A 123 -14.70 -2.39 7.54
N PRO A 124 -15.74 -3.13 7.09
CA PRO A 124 -15.70 -3.85 5.81
C PRO A 124 -15.39 -2.97 4.59
N ASP A 125 -15.79 -1.71 4.65
CA ASP A 125 -15.68 -0.67 3.61
C ASP A 125 -14.78 0.48 4.07
N LYS A 126 -13.86 0.23 5.01
CA LYS A 126 -12.96 1.27 5.54
C LYS A 126 -11.60 0.76 5.93
N ILE A 127 -10.58 1.37 5.33
CA ILE A 127 -9.18 1.12 5.62
C ILE A 127 -8.53 2.41 6.11
N ILE A 128 -7.77 2.30 7.19
CA ILE A 128 -6.90 3.39 7.63
C ILE A 128 -5.49 3.12 7.09
N LEU A 129 -5.04 4.01 6.22
CA LEU A 129 -3.63 4.16 5.86
C LEU A 129 -2.98 5.13 6.83
N ARG A 130 -1.96 4.69 7.56
CA ARG A 130 -1.23 5.52 8.53
C ARG A 130 0.27 5.47 8.26
N MET A 131 0.90 6.64 8.25
CA MET A 131 2.36 6.80 8.26
C MET A 131 2.80 7.14 9.69
N GLU A 132 3.88 6.51 10.15
CA GLU A 132 4.47 6.64 11.49
C GLU A 132 5.97 6.87 11.41
#